data_AF-A0A8T4QDG1-F1
#
_entry.id   AF-A0A8T4QDG1-F1
#
_cell.length_a   1.000
_cell.length_b   1.000
_cell.length_c   1.000
_cell.angle_alpha   90.00
_cell.angle_beta   90.00
_cell.angle_gamma   90.00
#
_symmetry.space_group_name_H-M   'P 1'
#
loop_
_entity.id
_entity.type
_entity.pdbx_description
1 polymer ?
#
loop_
_entity_poly.entity_id
_entity_poly.type
_entity_poly.pdbx_seq_one_letter_code
_entity_poly.pdbx_strand_id
1 'polypeptide(L)'
;MGQKGREISKLDHKWLIEELSKAYAFEWVVHYYASLAANIVSGLRTPVYADIFKKASEGELGHANRIAKRIAELGGEPPQTMADIEKFAGFGKVSFPNERSDIKGFIKVFLKMEQHAISLYNDLAQKTHGKDLVTHELAEDLLSEEVAEEEEYENMLRE
;
A
#
# COMPACT_ATOMS: atom_id res chain seq x y z
N MET A 1 -3.01 12.37 -22.89
CA MET A 1 -3.11 10.97 -22.38
C MET A 1 -2.40 10.04 -23.35
N GLY A 2 -1.71 9.01 -22.84
CA GLY A 2 -0.93 8.10 -23.68
C GLY A 2 -1.81 7.28 -24.62
N GLN A 3 -1.58 7.36 -25.93
CA GLN A 3 -2.27 6.52 -26.91
C GLN A 3 -1.58 5.17 -27.01
N LYS A 4 -0.27 5.17 -27.31
CA LYS A 4 0.49 3.93 -27.49
C LYS A 4 0.57 3.07 -26.22
N GLY A 5 0.73 3.70 -25.05
CA GLY A 5 0.78 3.00 -23.76
C GLY A 5 -0.51 2.23 -23.44
N ARG A 6 -1.66 2.73 -23.93
CA ARG A 6 -2.96 2.05 -23.79
C ARG A 6 -3.13 0.96 -24.86
N GLU A 7 -2.67 1.19 -26.08
CA GLU A 7 -2.74 0.19 -27.16
C GLU A 7 -1.95 -1.09 -26.88
N ILE A 8 -0.83 -1.00 -26.14
CA ILE A 8 0.02 -2.16 -25.84
C ILE A 8 -0.52 -3.02 -24.68
N SER A 9 -1.41 -2.46 -23.85
CA SER A 9 -2.06 -3.22 -22.78
C SER A 9 -3.17 -4.08 -23.37
N LYS A 10 -3.11 -5.38 -23.09
CA LYS A 10 -4.03 -6.41 -23.61
C LYS A 10 -5.15 -6.73 -22.62
N LEU A 11 -5.35 -5.89 -21.60
CA LEU A 11 -6.35 -6.06 -20.55
C LEU A 11 -7.54 -5.14 -20.77
N ASP A 12 -8.68 -5.48 -20.17
CA ASP A 12 -9.76 -4.51 -20.03
C ASP A 12 -9.31 -3.40 -19.07
N HIS A 13 -9.15 -2.19 -19.60
CA HIS A 13 -8.70 -1.04 -18.81
C HIS A 13 -9.67 -0.67 -17.68
N LYS A 14 -10.99 -0.91 -17.83
CA LYS A 14 -11.93 -0.63 -16.74
C LYS A 14 -11.65 -1.53 -15.54
N TRP A 15 -11.48 -2.82 -15.80
CA TRP A 15 -11.11 -3.79 -14.78
C TRP A 15 -9.75 -3.45 -14.17
N LEU A 16 -8.74 -3.15 -14.99
CA LEU A 16 -7.40 -2.85 -14.49
C LEU A 16 -7.35 -1.56 -13.65
N ILE A 17 -8.08 -0.53 -14.06
CA ILE A 17 -8.25 0.70 -13.27
C ILE A 17 -8.94 0.39 -11.93
N GLU A 18 -9.91 -0.51 -11.90
CA GLU A 18 -10.58 -0.92 -10.66
C GLU A 18 -9.62 -1.64 -9.70
N GLU A 19 -8.81 -2.58 -10.19
CA GLU A 19 -7.81 -3.27 -9.36
C GLU A 19 -6.74 -2.29 -8.83
N LEU A 20 -6.24 -1.38 -9.69
CA LEU A 20 -5.31 -0.33 -9.27
C LEU A 20 -5.96 0.65 -8.28
N SER A 21 -7.27 0.90 -8.39
CA SER A 21 -7.99 1.76 -7.45
C SER A 21 -8.11 1.13 -6.07
N LYS A 22 -8.22 -0.20 -5.98
CA LYS A 22 -8.14 -0.94 -4.72
C LYS A 22 -6.75 -0.81 -4.09
N ALA A 23 -5.70 -1.02 -4.90
CA ALA A 23 -4.30 -0.83 -4.48
C ALA A 23 -4.07 0.58 -3.95
N TYR A 24 -4.39 1.61 -4.75
CA TYR A 24 -4.28 3.01 -4.38
C TYR A 24 -5.00 3.35 -3.06
N ALA A 25 -6.22 2.83 -2.89
CA ALA A 25 -7.00 3.08 -1.71
C ALA A 25 -6.39 2.40 -0.47
N PHE A 26 -5.86 1.18 -0.64
CA PHE A 26 -5.14 0.48 0.41
C PHE A 26 -3.90 1.27 0.86
N GLU A 27 -3.09 1.77 -0.08
CA GLU A 27 -1.92 2.61 0.23
C GLU A 27 -2.26 3.85 1.05
N TRP A 28 -3.36 4.53 0.72
CA TRP A 28 -3.83 5.67 1.52
C TRP A 28 -4.26 5.29 2.93
N VAL A 29 -4.83 4.10 3.10
CA VAL A 29 -5.19 3.56 4.42
C VAL A 29 -3.93 3.30 5.24
N VAL A 30 -2.93 2.61 4.68
CA VAL A 30 -1.67 2.32 5.38
C VAL A 30 -0.92 3.63 5.68
N HIS A 31 -0.81 4.54 4.71
CA HIS A 31 -0.26 5.89 4.89
C HIS A 31 -0.85 6.61 6.10
N TYR A 32 -2.18 6.64 6.19
CA TYR A 32 -2.90 7.31 7.27
C TYR A 32 -2.58 6.67 8.63
N TYR A 33 -2.64 5.34 8.71
CA TYR A 33 -2.39 4.63 9.97
C TYR A 33 -0.93 4.71 10.40
N ALA A 34 0.03 4.67 9.47
CA ALA A 34 1.45 4.89 9.73
C ALA A 34 1.72 6.31 10.25
N SER A 35 1.14 7.33 9.59
CA SER A 35 1.22 8.72 10.05
C SER A 35 0.63 8.90 11.45
N LEU A 36 -0.52 8.28 11.71
CA LEU A 36 -1.15 8.29 13.03
C LEU A 36 -0.25 7.62 14.07
N ALA A 37 0.26 6.42 13.80
CA ALA A 37 1.15 5.67 14.69
C ALA A 37 2.40 6.48 15.03
N ALA A 38 3.05 7.11 14.04
CA ALA A 38 4.22 7.95 14.24
C ALA A 38 4.01 9.07 15.27
N ASN A 39 2.77 9.55 15.42
CA ASN A 39 2.42 10.65 16.33
C ASN A 39 1.86 10.21 17.67
N ILE A 40 1.34 8.98 17.79
CA ILE A 40 0.63 8.54 19.01
C ILE A 40 1.38 7.52 19.86
N VAL A 41 2.39 6.84 19.31
CA VAL A 41 3.18 5.88 20.09
C VAL A 41 3.92 6.55 21.25
N SER A 42 4.13 5.83 22.34
CA SER A 42 4.77 6.36 23.55
C SER A 42 5.71 5.34 24.23
N GLY A 43 6.49 5.79 25.22
CA GLY A 43 7.42 4.95 25.98
C GLY A 43 8.91 5.16 25.64
N LEU A 44 9.76 4.28 26.17
CA LEU A 44 11.22 4.47 26.26
C LEU A 44 11.94 4.57 24.89
N ARG A 45 11.34 4.01 23.83
CA ARG A 45 11.91 3.98 22.46
C ARG A 45 11.09 4.78 21.45
N THR A 46 10.22 5.68 21.91
CA THR A 46 9.32 6.48 21.06
C THR A 46 10.02 7.14 19.87
N PRO A 47 11.18 7.81 20.03
CA PRO A 47 11.82 8.49 18.89
C PRO A 47 12.19 7.56 17.74
N VAL A 48 12.58 6.32 18.06
CA VAL A 48 12.98 5.32 17.05
C VAL A 48 11.75 4.82 16.30
N TYR A 49 10.72 4.38 17.02
CA TYR A 49 9.53 3.81 16.37
C TYR A 49 8.67 4.89 15.69
N ALA A 50 8.64 6.12 16.21
CA ALA A 50 8.00 7.23 15.52
C ALA A 50 8.65 7.52 14.17
N ASP A 51 9.99 7.46 14.08
CA ASP A 51 10.72 7.63 12.81
C ASP A 51 10.45 6.47 11.84
N ILE A 52 10.39 5.23 12.34
CA ILE A 52 10.02 4.05 11.53
C ILE A 52 8.63 4.23 10.91
N PHE A 53 7.60 4.53 11.72
CA PHE A 53 6.24 4.72 11.19
C PHE A 53 6.12 5.96 10.29
N LYS A 54 6.92 7.00 10.53
CA LYS A 54 6.98 8.16 9.62
C LYS A 54 7.52 7.76 8.25
N LYS A 55 8.58 6.95 8.20
CA LYS A 55 9.17 6.44 6.95
C LYS A 55 8.21 5.53 6.21
N ALA A 56 7.54 4.60 6.91
CA ALA A 56 6.48 3.78 6.32
C ALA A 56 5.41 4.67 5.68
N SER A 57 4.89 5.66 6.42
CA SER A 57 3.91 6.62 5.88
C SER A 57 4.39 7.34 4.61
N GLU A 58 5.66 7.75 4.55
CA GLU A 58 6.24 8.37 3.35
C GLU A 58 6.38 7.38 2.19
N GLY A 59 6.71 6.11 2.47
CA GLY A 59 6.77 5.00 1.53
C GLY A 59 5.43 4.73 0.84
N GLU A 60 4.37 4.52 1.63
CA GLU A 60 3.02 4.23 1.10
C GLU A 60 2.48 5.39 0.26
N LEU A 61 2.78 6.63 0.65
CA LEU A 61 2.42 7.78 -0.17
C LEU A 61 3.14 7.75 -1.52
N GLY A 62 4.39 7.30 -1.54
CA GLY A 62 5.15 7.05 -2.75
C GLY A 62 4.47 6.00 -3.65
N HIS A 63 4.02 4.89 -3.06
CA HIS A 63 3.28 3.84 -3.77
C HIS A 63 1.97 4.36 -4.34
N ALA A 64 1.14 5.01 -3.52
CA ALA A 64 -0.12 5.63 -3.93
C ALA A 64 0.06 6.57 -5.13
N ASN A 65 1.13 7.38 -5.11
CA ASN A 65 1.44 8.31 -6.21
C ASN A 65 1.80 7.59 -7.51
N ARG A 66 2.61 6.51 -7.44
CA ARG A 66 2.96 5.67 -8.61
C ARG A 66 1.71 5.02 -9.21
N ILE A 67 0.83 4.49 -8.36
CA ILE A 67 -0.43 3.84 -8.77
C ILE A 67 -1.39 4.86 -9.39
N ALA A 68 -1.57 6.03 -8.78
CA ALA A 68 -2.42 7.10 -9.32
C ALA A 68 -1.94 7.56 -10.70
N LYS A 69 -0.62 7.69 -10.88
CA LYS A 69 -0.03 7.99 -12.19
C LYS A 69 -0.37 6.90 -13.20
N ARG A 70 -0.26 5.62 -12.83
CA ARG A 70 -0.60 4.51 -13.72
C ARG A 70 -2.08 4.50 -14.11
N ILE A 71 -2.98 4.77 -13.17
CA ILE A 71 -4.42 4.92 -13.43
C ILE A 71 -4.67 6.02 -14.48
N ALA A 72 -4.02 7.18 -14.32
CA ALA A 72 -4.15 8.30 -15.26
C ALA A 72 -3.59 7.97 -16.67
N GLU A 73 -2.52 7.19 -16.76
CA GLU A 73 -1.96 6.71 -18.03
C GLU A 73 -2.90 5.76 -18.79
N LEU A 74 -3.62 4.90 -18.05
CA LEU A 74 -4.68 4.04 -18.57
C LEU A 74 -5.96 4.82 -18.92
N GLY A 75 -6.05 6.05 -18.43
CA GLY A 75 -7.10 7.01 -18.70
C GLY A 75 -8.30 6.93 -17.77
N GLY A 76 -8.08 6.40 -16.57
CA GLY A 76 -9.00 6.52 -15.44
C GLY A 76 -8.64 7.67 -14.52
N GLU A 77 -9.38 7.74 -13.41
CA GLU A 77 -9.11 8.63 -12.28
C GLU A 77 -9.09 7.77 -11.02
N PRO A 78 -8.15 8.01 -10.08
CA PRO A 78 -8.14 7.32 -8.80
C PRO A 78 -9.34 7.75 -7.93
N PRO A 79 -9.70 6.98 -6.88
CA PRO A 79 -10.63 7.40 -5.84
C PRO A 79 -10.38 8.85 -5.38
N GLN A 80 -11.42 9.70 -5.44
CA GLN A 80 -11.28 11.14 -5.23
C GLN A 80 -11.70 11.61 -3.84
N THR A 81 -12.40 10.78 -3.07
CA THR A 81 -12.85 11.10 -1.73
C THR A 81 -12.37 10.08 -0.72
N MET A 82 -12.31 10.48 0.56
CA MET A 82 -11.99 9.55 1.66
C MET A 82 -13.01 8.42 1.79
N ALA A 83 -14.29 8.70 1.47
CA ALA A 83 -15.32 7.66 1.44
C ALA A 83 -15.08 6.65 0.31
N ASP A 84 -14.58 7.09 -0.84
CA ASP A 84 -14.17 6.18 -1.90
C ASP A 84 -12.96 5.35 -1.47
N ILE A 85 -11.95 5.98 -0.87
CA ILE A 85 -10.76 5.27 -0.35
C ILE A 85 -11.19 4.16 0.64
N GLU A 86 -12.02 4.49 1.63
CA GLU A 86 -12.52 3.50 2.59
C GLU A 86 -13.26 2.34 1.90
N LYS A 87 -14.10 2.67 0.90
CA LYS A 87 -14.87 1.68 0.14
C LYS A 87 -13.97 0.78 -0.71
N PHE A 88 -12.96 1.34 -1.38
CA PHE A 88 -12.10 0.61 -2.31
C PHE A 88 -11.03 -0.22 -1.61
N ALA A 89 -10.49 0.25 -0.48
CA ALA A 89 -9.39 -0.41 0.21
C ALA A 89 -9.75 -1.84 0.65
N GLY A 90 -11.00 -2.09 1.07
CA GLY A 90 -11.51 -3.44 1.33
C GLY A 90 -10.82 -4.24 2.45
N PHE A 91 -9.81 -3.68 3.12
CA PHE A 91 -9.03 -4.33 4.19
C PHE A 91 -9.83 -4.53 5.49
N GLY A 92 -10.87 -3.71 5.70
CA GLY A 92 -11.71 -3.75 6.88
C GLY A 92 -11.22 -2.85 8.01
N LYS A 93 -11.72 -3.09 9.23
CA LYS A 93 -11.46 -2.22 10.37
C LYS A 93 -10.05 -2.44 10.92
N VAL A 94 -9.26 -1.37 10.91
CA VAL A 94 -7.96 -1.31 11.58
C VAL A 94 -8.16 -0.84 13.02
N SER A 95 -7.44 -1.45 13.96
CA SER A 95 -7.45 -1.04 15.36
C SER A 95 -6.07 -1.21 15.98
N PHE A 96 -5.52 -0.10 16.48
CA PHE A 96 -4.31 -0.10 17.30
C PHE A 96 -4.58 -0.61 18.73
N PRO A 97 -3.53 -1.04 19.46
CA PRO A 97 -3.67 -1.38 20.88
C PRO A 97 -4.16 -0.18 21.71
N ASN A 98 -4.85 -0.47 22.82
CA ASN A 98 -5.32 0.56 23.75
C ASN A 98 -4.17 1.34 24.39
N GLU A 99 -3.10 0.62 24.74
CA GLU A 99 -1.90 1.19 25.35
C GLU A 99 -0.97 1.70 24.26
N ARG A 100 -0.74 3.02 24.24
CA ARG A 100 0.17 3.67 23.28
C ARG A 100 1.64 3.22 23.39
N SER A 101 1.99 2.62 24.52
CA SER A 101 3.32 2.05 24.77
C SER A 101 3.47 0.61 24.28
N ASP A 102 2.40 -0.02 23.81
CA ASP A 102 2.45 -1.37 23.22
C ASP A 102 2.95 -1.34 21.77
N ILE A 103 4.23 -1.03 21.59
CA ILE A 103 4.87 -0.97 20.27
C ILE A 103 4.73 -2.28 19.50
N LYS A 104 4.82 -3.44 20.18
CA LYS A 104 4.63 -4.74 19.53
C LYS A 104 3.21 -4.90 18.99
N GLY A 105 2.21 -4.34 19.68
CA GLY A 105 0.84 -4.26 19.18
C GLY A 105 0.71 -3.43 17.91
N PHE A 106 1.37 -2.28 17.82
CA PHE A 106 1.42 -1.47 16.59
C PHE A 106 2.10 -2.23 15.44
N ILE A 107 3.29 -2.78 15.68
CA ILE A 107 4.04 -3.54 14.64
C ILE A 107 3.22 -4.71 14.10
N LYS A 108 2.48 -5.42 14.95
CA LYS A 108 1.58 -6.52 14.51
C LYS A 108 0.41 -6.04 13.64
N VAL A 109 0.02 -4.77 13.72
CA VAL A 109 -0.99 -4.20 12.82
C VAL A 109 -0.38 -3.97 11.45
N PHE A 110 0.79 -3.34 11.38
CA PHE A 110 1.48 -3.10 10.10
C PHE A 110 1.92 -4.38 9.42
N LEU A 111 2.45 -5.36 10.16
CA LEU A 111 2.76 -6.69 9.61
C LEU A 111 1.57 -7.34 8.88
N LYS A 112 0.34 -7.16 9.39
CA LYS A 112 -0.87 -7.67 8.72
C LYS A 112 -1.25 -6.85 7.49
N MET A 113 -0.93 -5.56 7.48
CA MET A 113 -1.09 -4.70 6.31
C MET A 113 -0.12 -5.14 5.21
N GLU A 114 1.16 -5.33 5.52
CA GLU A 114 2.17 -5.84 4.56
C GLU A 114 1.74 -7.18 3.95
N GLN A 115 1.28 -8.12 4.78
CA GLN A 115 0.79 -9.42 4.30
C GLN A 115 -0.38 -9.31 3.30
N HIS A 116 -1.22 -8.30 3.48
CA HIS A 116 -2.29 -8.01 2.55
C HIS A 116 -1.78 -7.33 1.28
N ALA A 117 -0.86 -6.37 1.41
CA ALA A 117 -0.19 -5.70 0.30
C ALA A 117 0.52 -6.71 -0.61
N ILE A 118 1.32 -7.62 -0.02
CA ILE A 118 1.98 -8.74 -0.71
C ILE A 118 0.97 -9.56 -1.50
N SER A 119 -0.15 -9.93 -0.87
CA SER A 119 -1.20 -10.71 -1.53
C SER A 119 -1.82 -9.95 -2.71
N LEU A 120 -2.06 -8.65 -2.54
CA LEU A 120 -2.63 -7.76 -3.54
C LEU A 120 -1.67 -7.60 -4.74
N TYR A 121 -0.41 -7.27 -4.50
CA TYR A 121 0.57 -7.01 -5.56
C TYR A 121 1.01 -8.29 -6.27
N ASN A 122 1.15 -9.40 -5.55
CA ASN A 122 1.40 -10.69 -6.21
C ASN A 122 0.25 -11.08 -7.15
N ASP A 123 -1.00 -10.92 -6.73
CA ASP A 123 -2.16 -11.18 -7.59
C ASP A 123 -2.21 -10.22 -8.80
N LEU A 124 -1.94 -8.92 -8.60
CA LEU A 124 -1.87 -7.94 -9.67
C LEU A 124 -0.74 -8.27 -10.67
N ALA A 125 0.46 -8.62 -10.18
CA ALA A 125 1.59 -9.03 -10.99
C ALA A 125 1.23 -10.26 -11.85
N GLN A 126 0.64 -11.29 -11.24
CA GLN A 126 0.21 -12.49 -11.96
C GLN A 126 -0.84 -12.20 -13.04
N LYS A 127 -1.84 -11.37 -12.73
CA LYS A 127 -2.91 -11.04 -13.66
C LYS A 127 -2.43 -10.21 -14.85
N THR A 128 -1.42 -9.36 -14.65
CA THR A 128 -0.84 -8.46 -15.65
C THR A 128 0.29 -9.07 -16.46
N HIS A 129 0.93 -10.14 -15.97
CA HIS A 129 2.04 -10.82 -16.62
C HIS A 129 1.76 -11.16 -18.09
N GLY A 130 2.63 -10.69 -19.00
CA GLY A 130 2.53 -10.89 -20.45
C GLY A 130 1.36 -10.17 -21.15
N LYS A 131 0.54 -9.41 -20.41
CA LYS A 131 -0.65 -8.71 -20.92
C LYS A 131 -0.54 -7.20 -20.80
N ASP A 132 0.01 -6.68 -19.70
CA ASP A 132 0.33 -5.27 -19.50
C ASP A 132 1.67 -5.17 -18.78
N LEU A 133 2.76 -5.03 -19.55
CA LEU A 133 4.12 -5.06 -19.02
C LEU A 133 4.43 -3.87 -18.09
N VAL A 134 3.82 -2.71 -18.33
CA VAL A 134 4.06 -1.51 -17.51
C VAL A 134 3.38 -1.65 -16.15
N THR A 135 2.15 -2.16 -16.12
CA THR A 135 1.47 -2.44 -14.84
C THR A 135 2.08 -3.63 -14.12
N HIS A 136 2.60 -4.61 -14.86
CA HIS A 136 3.31 -5.76 -14.30
C HIS A 136 4.61 -5.33 -13.60
N GLU A 137 5.45 -4.55 -14.26
CA GLU A 137 6.68 -3.98 -13.68
C GLU A 137 6.37 -3.18 -12.41
N LEU A 138 5.35 -2.32 -12.45
CA LEU A 138 4.91 -1.58 -11.26
C LEU A 138 4.51 -2.52 -10.11
N ALA A 139 3.76 -3.58 -10.40
CA ALA A 139 3.33 -4.54 -9.37
C ALA A 139 4.48 -5.36 -8.81
N GLU A 140 5.48 -5.73 -9.62
CA GLU A 140 6.69 -6.43 -9.18
C GLU A 140 7.56 -5.53 -8.28
N ASP A 141 7.72 -4.26 -8.64
CA ASP A 141 8.48 -3.31 -7.82
C ASP A 141 7.84 -3.12 -6.45
N LEU A 142 6.52 -2.84 -6.41
CA LEU A 142 5.79 -2.64 -5.16
C LEU A 142 5.83 -3.92 -4.32
N LEU A 143 5.55 -5.08 -4.91
CA LEU A 143 5.67 -6.37 -4.23
C LEU A 143 7.06 -6.59 -3.60
N SER A 144 8.13 -6.16 -4.28
CA SER A 144 9.49 -6.29 -3.73
C SER A 144 9.71 -5.40 -2.51
N GLU A 145 9.09 -4.22 -2.47
CA GLU A 145 9.15 -3.30 -1.33
C GLU A 145 8.35 -3.90 -0.15
N GLU A 146 7.10 -4.34 -0.36
CA GLU A 146 6.26 -4.92 0.70
C GLU A 146 6.89 -6.16 1.35
N VAL A 147 7.53 -7.03 0.55
CA VAL A 147 8.20 -8.24 1.07
C VAL A 147 9.38 -7.87 1.96
N ALA A 148 10.11 -6.81 1.64
CA ALA A 148 11.20 -6.32 2.48
C ALA A 148 10.65 -5.72 3.79
N GLU A 149 9.56 -4.96 3.72
CA GLU A 149 8.92 -4.34 4.88
C GLU A 149 8.29 -5.39 5.82
N GLU A 150 7.68 -6.45 5.26
CA GLU A 150 7.22 -7.61 6.04
C GLU A 150 8.38 -8.22 6.85
N GLU A 151 9.51 -8.51 6.20
CA GLU A 151 10.70 -9.06 6.86
C GLU A 151 11.21 -8.14 7.97
N GLU A 152 11.25 -6.83 7.74
CA GLU A 152 11.64 -5.84 8.75
C GLU A 152 10.72 -5.90 9.98
N TYR A 153 9.39 -5.90 9.80
CA TYR A 153 8.46 -5.99 10.92
C TYR A 153 8.53 -7.33 11.66
N GLU A 154 8.72 -8.44 10.95
CA GLU A 154 8.94 -9.73 11.59
C GLU A 154 10.21 -9.73 12.46
N ASN A 155 11.30 -9.14 11.96
CA ASN A 155 12.55 -9.03 12.69
C ASN A 155 12.38 -8.19 13.96
N MET A 156 11.67 -7.06 13.89
CA MET A 156 11.36 -6.23 15.07
C MET A 156 10.54 -6.97 16.14
N LEU A 157 9.73 -7.97 15.76
CA LEU A 157 8.95 -8.76 16.72
C LEU A 157 9.77 -9.87 17.40
N ARG A 158 10.85 -10.34 16.77
CA ARG A 158 11.77 -11.36 17.29
C ARG A 158 12.74 -10.79 18.32
N GLU A 159 12.98 -9.48 18.30
CA GLU A 159 13.73 -8.73 19.34
C GLU A 159 12.94 -8.51 20.64
#